data_AF-A0A4U0WEI1-F1
#
_entry.id   AF-A0A4U0WEI1-F1
#
_cell.length_a   1.000
_cell.length_b   1.000
_cell.length_c   1.000
_cell.angle_alpha   90.00
_cell.angle_beta   90.00
_cell.angle_gamma   90.00
#
_symmetry.space_group_name_H-M   'P 1'
#
loop_
_entity.id
_entity.type
_entity.pdbx_description
1 polymer ?
#
loop_
_entity_poly.entity_id
_entity_poly.type
_entity_poly.pdbx_seq_one_letter_code
_entity_poly.pdbx_strand_id
1 'polypeptide(L)' 'MAPKVLIVLSSHEKLGDTGKKTGWYLPEFAHPYYKLEGKADLTIASPKGGAAPLDETI' A
#
# COMPACT_ATOMS: atom_id res chain seq x y z
N MET A 1 -5.59 -24.76 -5.01
CA MET A 1 -4.81 -23.78 -4.22
C MET A 1 -5.22 -22.39 -4.67
N ALA A 2 -5.43 -21.46 -3.74
CA ALA A 2 -5.70 -20.07 -4.11
C ALA A 2 -4.43 -19.41 -4.69
N PRO A 3 -4.53 -18.52 -5.69
CA PRO A 3 -3.39 -17.71 -6.14
C PRO A 3 -2.79 -16.90 -4.99
N LYS A 4 -1.47 -16.71 -5.00
CA LYS A 4 -0.78 -15.86 -4.03
C LYS A 4 -0.46 -14.51 -4.65
N VAL A 5 -0.78 -13.43 -3.96
CA VAL A 5 -0.53 -12.06 -4.41
C VAL A 5 0.20 -11.30 -3.32
N LEU A 6 1.36 -10.76 -3.68
CA LEU A 6 2.12 -9.83 -2.85
C LEU A 6 1.80 -8.40 -3.30
N ILE A 7 1.28 -7.60 -2.37
CA ILE A 7 1.05 -6.17 -2.54
C ILE A 7 2.13 -5.42 -1.77
N VAL A 8 2.91 -4.60 -2.46
CA VAL A 8 3.99 -3.82 -1.86
C VAL A 8 3.60 -2.35 -1.82
N LEU A 9 3.47 -1.80 -0.61
CA LEU A 9 3.18 -0.38 -0.38
C LEU A 9 4.48 0.40 -0.18
N SER A 10 4.53 1.62 -0.70
CA SER A 10 5.71 2.49 -0.58
C SER A 10 6.06 2.75 0.89
N SER A 11 7.36 2.77 1.23
CA SER A 11 7.86 3.23 2.54
C SER A 11 8.28 4.70 2.53
N HIS A 12 7.83 5.48 1.54
CA HIS A 12 8.22 6.87 1.31
C HIS A 12 7.17 7.82 1.87
N GLU A 13 7.55 8.67 2.83
CA GLU A 13 6.61 9.53 3.57
C GLU A 13 6.77 11.04 3.28
N LYS A 14 7.78 11.44 2.50
CA LYS A 14 8.10 12.84 2.21
C LYS A 14 8.05 13.10 0.71
N LEU A 15 7.40 14.16 0.26
CA LEU A 15 7.35 14.53 -1.15
C LEU A 15 8.64 15.26 -1.56
N GLY A 16 9.71 14.52 -1.81
CA GLY A 16 11.01 15.06 -2.22
C GLY A 16 11.52 16.13 -1.24
N ASP A 17 11.86 17.31 -1.76
CA ASP A 17 12.39 18.43 -0.96
C ASP A 17 11.34 19.46 -0.56
N THR A 18 10.06 19.20 -0.82
CA THR A 18 8.98 20.16 -0.56
C THR A 18 8.64 20.34 0.92
N GLY A 19 9.11 19.44 1.79
CA GLY A 19 8.74 19.39 3.20
C GLY A 19 7.33 18.86 3.47
N LYS A 20 6.56 18.51 2.42
CA LYS A 20 5.23 17.93 2.55
C LYS A 20 5.29 16.43 2.82
N LYS A 21 4.32 15.92 3.60
CA LYS A 21 4.09 14.48 3.75
C LYS A 21 3.43 13.90 2.49
N THR A 22 3.65 12.61 2.25
CA THR A 22 2.98 11.80 1.23
C THR A 22 2.98 10.34 1.67
N GLY A 23 2.50 9.43 0.83
CA GLY A 23 2.45 8.01 1.12
C GLY A 23 1.88 7.21 -0.05
N TRP A 24 1.37 6.02 0.23
CA TRP A 24 0.51 5.30 -0.73
C TRP A 24 -0.91 5.87 -0.72
N TYR A 25 -1.64 5.75 -1.83
CA TYR A 25 -2.98 6.32 -1.99
C TYR A 25 -4.08 5.31 -1.65
N LEU A 26 -5.03 5.68 -0.76
CA LEU A 26 -6.01 4.73 -0.20
C LEU A 26 -6.80 3.94 -1.25
N PRO A 27 -7.41 4.59 -2.27
CA PRO A 27 -8.18 3.89 -3.30
C PRO A 27 -7.37 2.92 -4.15
N GLU A 28 -6.07 3.17 -4.35
CA GLU A 28 -5.19 2.30 -5.14
C GLU A 28 -4.94 0.94 -4.48
N PHE A 29 -5.05 0.87 -3.15
CA PHE A 29 -4.99 -0.40 -2.41
C PHE A 29 -6.37 -0.96 -2.11
N ALA A 30 -7.31 -0.13 -1.64
CA ALA A 30 -8.63 -0.59 -1.19
C ALA A 30 -9.45 -1.21 -2.34
N HIS A 31 -9.47 -0.59 -3.52
CA HIS A 31 -10.23 -1.10 -4.66
C HIS A 31 -9.78 -2.50 -5.11
N PRO A 32 -8.48 -2.76 -5.39
CA PRO A 32 -8.04 -4.10 -5.73
C PRO A 32 -8.15 -5.08 -4.55
N TYR A 33 -7.89 -4.65 -3.30
CA TYR A 33 -8.06 -5.49 -2.12
C TYR A 33 -9.46 -6.11 -2.08
N TYR A 34 -10.52 -5.30 -2.15
CA TYR A 34 -11.90 -5.81 -2.10
C TYR A 34 -12.30 -6.66 -3.32
N LYS A 35 -11.59 -6.54 -4.45
CA LYS A 35 -11.82 -7.43 -5.61
C LYS A 35 -11.18 -8.79 -5.44
N LEU A 36 -10.07 -8.86 -4.69
CA LEU A 36 -9.23 -10.03 -4.51
C LEU A 36 -9.47 -10.78 -3.19
N GLU A 37 -9.98 -10.11 -2.17
CA GLU A 37 -10.34 -10.70 -0.88
C GLU A 37 -11.26 -11.91 -1.09
N GLY A 38 -10.91 -13.03 -0.45
CA GLY A 38 -11.61 -14.32 -0.60
C GLY A 38 -11.33 -15.08 -1.91
N LYS A 39 -10.57 -14.50 -2.85
CA LYS A 39 -10.19 -15.15 -4.13
C LYS A 39 -8.70 -15.45 -4.24
N ALA A 40 -7.86 -14.75 -3.46
CA ALA A 40 -6.42 -14.92 -3.42
C ALA A 40 -5.91 -14.87 -1.97
N ASP A 41 -4.77 -15.51 -1.74
CA ASP A 41 -3.97 -15.35 -0.53
C ASP A 41 -3.14 -14.07 -0.66
N LEU A 42 -3.49 -13.06 0.14
CA LEU A 42 -2.93 -11.72 0.05
C LEU A 42 -1.86 -11.50 1.13
N THR A 43 -0.66 -11.14 0.71
CA THR A 43 0.40 -10.65 1.60
C THR A 43 0.63 -9.17 1.33
N ILE A 44 0.62 -8.35 2.39
CA ILE A 44 0.92 -6.92 2.30
C ILE A 44 2.31 -6.69 2.92
N ALA A 45 3.17 -5.98 2.20
CA ALA A 45 4.52 -5.65 2.66
C ALA A 45 4.91 -4.22 2.30
N SER A 46 6.03 -3.76 2.87
CA SER A 46 6.66 -2.50 2.50
C SER A 46 8.19 -2.70 2.41
N PRO A 47 8.91 -1.95 1.55
CA PRO A 47 10.36 -2.13 1.39
C PRO A 47 11.18 -2.02 2.69
N LYS A 48 10.80 -1.13 3.61
CA LYS A 48 11.46 -0.98 4.92
C LYS A 48 10.90 -1.92 6.00
N GLY A 49 9.88 -2.71 5.70
CA GLY A 49 9.12 -3.44 6.70
C GLY A 49 8.26 -2.54 7.58
N GLY A 50 7.40 -3.14 8.41
CA GLY A 50 6.47 -2.40 9.25
C GLY A 50 5.36 -1.68 8.46
N ALA A 51 4.69 -0.74 9.14
CA ALA A 51 3.58 0.00 8.57
C ALA A 51 4.03 0.97 7.46
N ALA A 52 3.39 0.89 6.29
CA ALA A 52 3.64 1.82 5.19
C ALA A 52 2.89 3.16 5.42
N PRO A 53 3.53 4.32 5.17
CA PRO A 53 2.91 5.64 5.33
C PRO A 53 1.76 5.82 4.33
N LEU A 54 0.57 6.13 4.82
CA LEU A 54 -0.59 6.52 4.01
C LEU A 54 -0.46 8.00 3.64
N ASP A 55 -0.84 8.37 2.42
CA ASP A 55 -0.95 9.78 2.05
C ASP A 55 -2.14 10.43 2.78
N GLU A 56 -1.85 11.39 3.66
CA GLU A 56 -2.82 12.15 4.46
C GLU A 56 -3.40 13.36 3.71
N THR A 57 -2.93 13.69 2.49
CA THR A 57 -3.42 14.85 1.72
C THR A 57 -4.76 14.65 1.02
N ILE A 58 -5.52 13.65 1.48
CA ILE A 58 -6.91 13.40 1.07
C ILE A 58 -7.85 14.37 1.79
#